data_AF-A0A1K0J6K2-F1
#
_entry.id   AF-A0A1K0J6K2-F1
#
_cell.length_a   1.000
_cell.length_b   1.000
_cell.length_c   1.000
_cell.angle_alpha   90.00
_cell.angle_beta   90.00
_cell.angle_gamma   90.00
#
_symmetry.space_group_name_H-M   'P 1'
#
loop_
_entity.id
_entity.type
_entity.pdbx_description
1 polymer ?
#
loop_
_entity_poly.entity_id
_entity_poly.type
_entity_poly.pdbx_seq_one_letter_code
_entity_poly.pdbx_strand_id
1 'polypeptide(L)' 'MIRPFYVDLSTVATIVSLSETSVQKLVREEQFPKPRAVSSRRVAWLVREIEEWAEARPISDLPPPPNTSRRKPQ' A
#
# COMPACT_ATOMS: atom_id res chain seq x y z
N MET A 1 4.61 3.07 23.90
CA MET A 1 4.91 3.34 22.48
C MET A 1 3.75 4.15 21.92
N ILE A 2 4.00 5.29 21.28
CA ILE A 2 2.92 6.18 20.78
C ILE A 2 2.57 5.76 19.36
N ARG A 3 1.29 5.48 19.09
CA ARG A 3 0.79 5.19 17.74
C ARG A 3 0.39 6.52 17.07
N PRO A 4 0.96 6.88 15.91
CA PRO A 4 0.53 8.07 15.20
C PRO A 4 -0.90 7.86 14.66
N PHE A 5 -1.72 8.91 14.69
CA PHE A 5 -3.05 8.87 14.07
C PHE A 5 -2.96 9.04 12.55
N TYR A 6 -2.08 9.94 12.10
CA TYR A 6 -1.91 10.29 10.70
C TYR A 6 -0.50 9.98 10.21
N VAL A 7 -0.41 9.53 8.97
CA VAL A 7 0.85 9.25 8.27
C VAL A 7 0.83 9.91 6.89
N ASP A 8 1.99 10.40 6.47
CA ASP A 8 2.17 11.03 5.16
C ASP A 8 2.37 9.99 4.04
N LEU A 9 2.38 10.45 2.79
CA LEU A 9 2.46 9.56 1.63
C LEU A 9 3.68 8.62 1.68
N SER A 10 4.83 9.14 2.09
CA SER A 10 6.08 8.37 2.14
C SER A 10 6.02 7.26 3.19
N THR A 11 5.45 7.58 4.36
CA THR A 11 5.22 6.59 5.42
C THR A 11 4.17 5.57 4.99
N VAL A 12 3.07 5.99 4.35
CA VAL A 12 2.06 5.06 3.80
C VAL A 12 2.70 4.09 2.82
N ALA A 13 3.45 4.59 1.84
CA ALA A 13 4.15 3.80 0.84
C ALA A 13 5.06 2.74 1.49
N THR A 14 5.78 3.12 2.54
CA THR A 14 6.62 2.21 3.33
C THR A 14 5.79 1.14 4.05
N ILE A 15 4.69 1.53 4.72
CA ILE A 15 3.81 0.61 5.45
C ILE A 15 3.22 -0.45 4.50
N VAL A 16 2.73 -0.04 3.33
CA VAL A 16 2.08 -0.95 2.38
C VAL A 16 3.06 -1.63 1.42
N SER A 17 4.37 -1.38 1.57
CA SER A 17 5.42 -1.91 0.69
C SER A 17 5.20 -1.60 -0.81
N LEU A 18 4.65 -0.43 -1.13
CA LEU A 18 4.43 0.04 -2.49
C LEU A 18 5.19 1.36 -2.73
N SER A 19 5.42 1.71 -3.99
CA SER A 19 5.94 3.04 -4.33
C SER A 19 4.87 4.11 -4.09
N GLU A 20 5.30 5.35 -3.81
CA GLU A 20 4.39 6.50 -3.67
C GLU A 20 3.52 6.69 -4.92
N THR A 21 4.07 6.45 -6.11
CA THR A 21 3.35 6.49 -7.38
C THR A 21 2.26 5.42 -7.47
N SER A 22 2.51 4.22 -6.97
CA SER A 22 1.53 3.14 -6.93
C SER A 22 0.39 3.47 -5.97
N VAL A 23 0.72 4.00 -4.79
CA VAL A 23 -0.30 4.47 -3.83
C VAL A 23 -1.15 5.58 -4.43
N GLN A 24 -0.53 6.60 -5.04
CA GLN A 24 -1.26 7.67 -5.72
C GLN A 24 -2.16 7.14 -6.85
N LYS A 25 -1.70 6.14 -7.60
CA LYS A 25 -2.49 5.48 -8.63
C LYS A 25 -3.71 4.77 -8.02
N LEU A 26 -3.52 3.98 -6.96
CA LEU A 26 -4.62 3.30 -6.28
C LEU A 26 -5.64 4.28 -5.68
N VAL A 27 -5.19 5.42 -5.15
CA VAL A 27 -6.07 6.50 -4.68
C VAL A 27 -6.91 7.06 -5.83
N ARG A 28 -6.30 7.29 -7.01
CA ARG A 28 -7.02 7.77 -8.20
C ARG A 28 -8.02 6.74 -8.72
N GLU A 29 -7.70 5.46 -8.60
CA GLU A 29 -8.58 4.33 -8.98
C GLU A 29 -9.63 4.01 -7.90
N GLU A 30 -9.72 4.81 -6.83
CA GLU A 30 -10.61 4.59 -5.68
C GLU A 30 -10.41 3.22 -4.97
N GLN A 31 -9.27 2.57 -5.21
CA GLN A 31 -8.87 1.29 -4.59
C GLN A 31 -8.05 1.47 -3.31
N PHE A 32 -7.87 2.70 -2.85
CA PHE A 32 -7.14 3.05 -1.63
C PHE A 32 -7.91 4.13 -0.85
N PRO A 33 -7.76 4.20 0.48
CA PRO A 33 -8.39 5.25 1.28
C PRO A 33 -8.08 6.66 0.74
N LYS A 34 -9.09 7.53 0.74
CA LYS A 34 -8.95 8.90 0.23
C LYS A 34 -8.07 9.74 1.18
N PRO A 35 -7.11 10.53 0.66
CA PRO A 35 -6.29 11.41 1.47
C PRO A 35 -7.15 12.44 2.22
N ARG A 36 -6.83 12.65 3.50
CA ARG A 36 -7.50 13.66 4.34
C ARG A 36 -6.64 14.92 4.40
N ALA A 37 -7.27 16.08 4.29
CA ALA A 37 -6.59 17.36 4.50
C ALA A 37 -6.27 17.53 5.98
N VAL A 38 -4.99 17.45 6.35
CA VAL A 38 -4.51 17.71 7.71
C VAL A 38 -4.14 19.18 7.90
N SER A 39 -3.77 19.84 6.81
CA SER A 39 -3.50 21.28 6.77
C SER A 39 -3.83 21.83 5.38
N SER A 40 -3.70 23.14 5.20
CA SER A 40 -4.00 23.82 3.93
C SER A 40 -3.19 23.32 2.73
N ARG A 41 -1.99 22.77 2.97
CA ARG A 41 -1.09 22.25 1.93
C ARG A 41 -0.62 20.80 2.18
N ARG A 42 -1.18 20.13 3.18
CA ARG A 42 -0.78 18.76 3.54
C ARG A 42 -1.96 17.84 3.61
N VAL A 43 -1.80 16.70 2.97
CA VAL A 43 -2.69 15.56 3.08
C VAL A 43 -2.01 14.44 3.84
N ALA A 44 -2.79 13.65 4.55
CA ALA A 44 -2.33 12.46 5.25
C ALA A 44 -3.44 11.40 5.29
N TRP A 45 -3.10 10.21 5.75
CA TRP A 45 -4.02 9.09 5.91
C TRP A 45 -4.10 8.68 7.37
N LEU A 46 -5.29 8.24 7.80
CA LEU A 46 -5.44 7.62 9.11
C LEU A 46 -4.80 6.24 9.10
N VAL A 47 -3.97 5.96 10.11
CA VAL A 47 -3.33 4.64 10.26
C VAL A 47 -4.39 3.52 10.30
N ARG A 48 -5.51 3.76 10.98
CA ARG A 48 -6.63 2.80 11.05
C ARG A 48 -7.22 2.46 9.67
N GLU A 49 -7.38 3.45 8.79
CA GLU A 49 -7.94 3.20 7.45
C GLU A 49 -6.99 2.38 6.57
N ILE A 50 -5.68 2.59 6.74
CA ILE A 50 -4.65 1.82 6.03
C ILE A 50 -4.64 0.37 6.52
N GLU A 51 -4.75 0.17 7.84
CA GLU A 51 -4.83 -1.17 8.44
C GLU A 51 -6.08 -1.91 7.95
N GLU A 52 -7.25 -1.27 8.01
CA GLU A 52 -8.50 -1.85 7.52
C GLU A 52 -8.45 -2.18 6.02
N TRP A 53 -7.84 -1.30 5.22
CA TRP A 53 -7.59 -1.59 3.81
C TRP A 53 -6.65 -2.78 3.59
N ALA A 54 -5.59 -2.90 4.38
CA ALA A 54 -4.64 -4.00 4.28
C ALA A 54 -5.26 -5.33 4.70
N GLU A 55 -6.11 -5.33 5.74
CA GLU A 55 -6.86 -6.49 6.20
C GLU A 55 -7.93 -6.94 5.20
N ALA A 56 -8.53 -6.00 4.47
CA ALA A 56 -9.52 -6.29 3.43
C ALA A 56 -8.91 -6.86 2.14
N ARG A 57 -7.58 -6.83 1.97
CA ARG A 57 -6.95 -7.35 0.75
C ARG A 57 -7.09 -8.88 0.68
N PRO A 58 -7.50 -9.42 -0.48
CA PRO A 58 -7.59 -10.86 -0.64
C PRO A 58 -6.20 -11.49 -0.55
N ILE A 59 -6.15 -12.70 -0.03
CA ILE A 59 -4.94 -13.52 -0.08
C ILE A 59 -4.55 -13.68 -1.55
N SER A 60 -3.27 -13.44 -1.84
CA SER A 60 -2.76 -13.58 -3.20
C SER A 60 -2.87 -15.03 -3.64
N ASP A 61 -3.68 -15.27 -4.67
CA ASP A 61 -3.75 -16.54 -5.38
C ASP A 61 -2.85 -16.49 -6.63
N LEU A 62 -1.69 -15.85 -6.54
CA LEU A 62 -0.70 -15.84 -7.62
C LEU A 62 0.08 -17.15 -7.53
N PRO A 63 -0.25 -18.18 -8.33
CA PRO A 63 0.58 -19.38 -8.35
C PRO A 63 1.99 -18.96 -8.79
N PRO A 64 3.04 -19.56 -8.22
CA PRO A 64 4.36 -19.42 -8.81
C PRO A 64 4.25 -19.84 -10.29
N PRO A 65 4.78 -19.05 -11.23
CA PRO A 65 4.70 -19.38 -12.65
C PRO A 65 5.25 -20.79 -12.88
N PRO A 66 4.65 -21.61 -13.77
CA PRO A 66 4.90 -23.05 -13.86
C PRO A 66 6.36 -23.48 -14.13
N ASN A 67 7.27 -22.56 -14.48
CA ASN A 67 8.66 -22.85 -14.83
C ASN A 67 9.69 -22.15 -13.92
N THR A 68 9.52 -22.21 -12.59
CA THR A 68 10.59 -21.81 -11.63
C THR A 68 11.70 -22.87 -11.46
N SER A 69 11.64 -23.96 -12.22
CA SER A 69 12.72 -24.96 -12.29
C SER A 69 13.76 -24.58 -13.34
N ARG A 70 14.75 -23.75 -12.98
CA ARG A 70 15.97 -23.57 -13.78
C ARG A 70 16.83 -24.84 -13.72
N ARG A 71 16.87 -25.64 -14.79
CA ARG A 71 17.91 -26.66 -15.12
C ARG A 71 17.99 -26.79 -16.66
N LYS A 72 19.12 -26.88 -17.36
CA LYS A 72 20.55 -27.16 -17.08
C LYS A 72 21.44 -26.24 -17.95
N PRO A 73 22.68 -25.90 -17.56
CA PRO A 73 23.72 -25.61 -18.55
C PRO A 73 24.06 -26.91 -19.30
N GLN A 74 24.03 -26.89 -20.64
CA GLN A 74 24.79 -27.84 -21.46
C GLN A 74 26.21 -27.30 -21.63
#